data_AF-A0A388KNJ6-F1
#
_entry.id   AF-A0A388KNJ6-F1
#
_cell.length_a   1.000
_cell.length_b   1.000
_cell.length_c   1.000
_cell.angle_alpha   90.00
_cell.angle_beta   90.00
_cell.angle_gamma   90.00
#
_symmetry.space_group_name_H-M   'P 1'
#
loop_
_entity.id
_entity.type
_entity.pdbx_description
1 polymer ?
#
loop_
_entity_poly.entity_id
_entity_poly.type
_entity_poly.pdbx_seq_one_letter_code
_entity_poly.pdbx_strand_id
1 'polypeptide(L)'
;MGRYDKGRGYDSGGWDSGDDRRERGIDRGQRYDGRRGYSAKDYGRKSDRQVKCYECGEIGHYKSRCPKPQAHQGSSGGTVSLSRDLENSLSAMGRMAKQLLEQQKQADDAKREAEVRKAQEEAEKAATEEEARVAMAKKLQKKDKEKRRQWEIRKLLAQQTAEFEAKLEKMMGLTKKMKVVSIGKKKEEVGATPPLSSAESEEEEEELATPLKDKQKWRDSTGAVENSPPVKTPKKHGKMEDVGTPVSQKKKGRGRPAKAESQVARLVTGEDPWEGVPTREKYATEAAFRKAVRKTIGSFYPETLKVMCRGAGLPFYGVNDAIDALAKLRVTYCYRPKKSARSTSTKSTDEEQIGGVLADPEGEPEK
;
A
#
# COMPACT_ATOMS: atom_id res chain seq x y z
N MET A 1 38.84 -12.65 -28.75
CA MET A 1 37.95 -12.66 -29.93
C MET A 1 37.47 -14.09 -30.15
N GLY A 2 36.23 -14.39 -29.79
CA GLY A 2 35.63 -15.71 -29.99
C GLY A 2 34.16 -15.51 -30.32
N ARG A 3 33.83 -15.71 -31.61
CA ARG A 3 32.47 -15.72 -32.15
C ARG A 3 31.87 -17.11 -31.92
N TYR A 4 30.68 -17.19 -31.32
CA TYR A 4 29.66 -18.22 -31.51
C TYR A 4 28.33 -17.57 -31.12
N ASP A 5 27.51 -17.19 -32.10
CA ASP A 5 26.40 -17.96 -32.71
C ASP A 5 25.11 -17.98 -31.88
N LYS A 6 24.23 -17.01 -32.21
CA LYS A 6 22.92 -17.24 -32.83
C LYS A 6 22.08 -18.41 -32.27
N GLY A 7 21.58 -18.24 -31.04
CA GLY A 7 20.43 -19.00 -30.53
C GLY A 7 19.12 -18.25 -30.78
N ARG A 8 18.58 -18.36 -32.00
CA ARG A 8 17.24 -17.88 -32.37
C ARG A 8 16.21 -18.93 -31.93
N GLY A 9 15.73 -18.84 -30.69
CA GLY A 9 14.64 -19.66 -30.16
C GLY A 9 13.28 -19.01 -30.41
N TYR A 10 12.59 -19.46 -31.45
CA TYR A 10 11.15 -19.30 -31.61
C TYR A 10 10.47 -20.43 -30.83
N ASP A 11 9.84 -20.09 -29.71
CA ASP A 11 8.72 -20.83 -29.12
C ASP A 11 7.60 -19.76 -29.07
N SER A 12 6.66 -19.61 -30.01
CA SER A 12 5.68 -20.56 -30.55
C SER A 12 5.04 -21.46 -29.49
N GLY A 13 4.23 -20.85 -28.62
CA GLY A 13 3.22 -21.59 -27.89
C GLY A 13 2.38 -20.69 -26.99
N GLY A 14 1.07 -20.66 -27.21
CA GLY A 14 0.13 -20.14 -26.22
C GLY A 14 -0.76 -18.99 -26.69
N TRP A 15 -1.59 -19.27 -27.70
CA TRP A 15 -2.86 -18.57 -27.86
C TRP A 15 -3.72 -18.84 -26.63
N ASP A 16 -3.64 -18.00 -25.61
CA ASP A 16 -4.72 -17.86 -24.63
C ASP A 16 -5.48 -16.58 -24.98
N SER A 17 -6.27 -16.70 -26.05
CA SER A 17 -7.36 -15.79 -26.38
C SER A 17 -8.53 -16.09 -25.44
N GLY A 18 -8.32 -15.81 -24.15
CA GLY A 18 -9.30 -15.92 -23.08
C GLY A 18 -9.97 -14.58 -22.80
N ASP A 19 -10.97 -14.24 -23.61
CA ASP A 19 -12.22 -13.63 -23.13
C ASP A 19 -12.26 -12.19 -22.54
N ASP A 20 -11.48 -11.24 -23.05
CA ASP A 20 -11.71 -9.79 -22.80
C ASP A 20 -12.69 -9.14 -23.80
N ARG A 21 -13.56 -9.93 -24.43
CA ARG A 21 -14.50 -9.44 -25.46
C ARG A 21 -15.93 -9.21 -24.95
N ARG A 22 -16.14 -9.18 -23.63
CA ARG A 22 -17.50 -9.13 -23.07
C ARG A 22 -17.85 -8.02 -22.09
N GLU A 23 -17.07 -6.94 -21.97
CA GLU A 23 -17.52 -5.75 -21.21
C GLU A 23 -17.17 -4.40 -21.87
N ARG A 24 -17.38 -4.28 -23.20
CA ARG A 24 -17.40 -2.97 -23.87
C ARG A 24 -18.71 -2.70 -24.62
N GLY A 25 -19.80 -3.28 -24.12
CA GLY A 25 -21.08 -3.38 -24.83
C GLY A 25 -22.31 -2.78 -24.14
N ILE A 26 -22.21 -2.10 -23.00
CA ILE A 26 -23.39 -1.54 -22.31
C ILE A 26 -23.07 -0.20 -21.64
N ASP A 27 -22.82 0.84 -22.45
CA ASP A 27 -23.13 2.23 -22.04
C ASP A 27 -23.26 3.19 -23.25
N ARG A 28 -23.96 2.72 -24.30
CA ARG A 28 -24.49 3.57 -25.39
C ARG A 28 -26.00 3.43 -25.50
N GLY A 29 -26.66 3.19 -24.36
CA GLY A 29 -28.08 2.94 -24.29
C GLY A 29 -28.80 3.96 -23.44
N GLN A 30 -28.80 5.25 -23.83
CA GLN A 30 -29.86 6.22 -23.51
C GLN A 30 -29.48 7.62 -24.02
N ARG A 31 -29.68 7.89 -25.32
CA ARG A 31 -30.02 9.25 -25.81
C ARG A 31 -30.42 9.37 -27.29
N TYR A 32 -30.94 8.32 -27.91
CA TYR A 32 -31.66 8.46 -29.18
C TYR A 32 -32.80 7.46 -29.21
N ASP A 33 -34.02 7.93 -28.89
CA ASP A 33 -35.27 7.46 -29.52
C ASP A 33 -36.49 8.26 -29.03
N GLY A 34 -36.39 9.59 -29.17
CA GLY A 34 -37.50 10.52 -28.94
C GLY A 34 -37.91 11.35 -30.16
N ARG A 35 -37.39 11.04 -31.36
CA ARG A 35 -37.78 11.74 -32.61
C ARG A 35 -38.08 10.79 -33.76
N ARG A 36 -38.70 9.65 -33.42
CA ARG A 36 -39.50 8.84 -34.32
C ARG A 36 -40.80 9.61 -34.60
N GLY A 37 -40.89 10.24 -35.77
CA GLY A 37 -42.13 10.93 -36.15
C GLY A 37 -42.10 11.81 -37.40
N TYR A 38 -41.09 11.73 -38.29
CA TYR A 38 -41.22 12.31 -39.63
C TYR A 38 -41.44 11.21 -40.66
N SER A 39 -42.73 10.96 -40.83
CA SER A 39 -43.39 10.19 -41.88
C SER A 39 -42.68 10.28 -43.23
N ALA A 40 -42.03 9.19 -43.63
CA ALA A 40 -41.56 8.96 -45.00
C ALA A 40 -42.70 8.50 -45.92
N LYS A 41 -43.88 9.15 -45.86
CA LYS A 41 -45.06 8.81 -46.69
C LYS A 41 -45.74 10.01 -47.38
N ASP A 42 -45.05 11.13 -47.57
CA ASP A 42 -45.58 12.29 -48.32
C ASP A 42 -44.88 12.53 -49.68
N TYR A 43 -44.57 11.47 -50.43
CA TYR A 43 -44.16 11.59 -51.85
C TYR A 43 -45.35 11.53 -52.82
N GLY A 44 -46.51 12.05 -52.40
CA GLY A 44 -47.77 11.91 -53.15
C GLY A 44 -48.49 13.21 -53.48
N ARG A 45 -47.98 14.38 -53.09
CA ARG A 45 -48.61 15.67 -53.45
C ARG A 45 -47.69 16.43 -54.40
N LYS A 46 -47.87 16.19 -55.70
CA LYS A 46 -47.52 17.13 -56.78
C LYS A 46 -48.10 18.49 -56.41
N SER A 47 -47.30 19.28 -55.69
CA SER A 47 -47.50 20.71 -55.65
C SER A 47 -46.89 21.19 -56.96
N ASP A 48 -47.75 21.49 -57.93
CA ASP A 48 -47.43 22.30 -59.10
C ASP A 48 -46.97 23.68 -58.62
N ARG A 49 -45.83 23.74 -57.93
CA ARG A 49 -45.08 24.96 -57.67
C ARG A 49 -44.37 25.28 -58.97
N GLN A 50 -45.19 25.70 -59.91
CA GLN A 50 -44.88 26.70 -60.92
C GLN A 50 -43.63 27.49 -60.50
N VAL A 51 -42.49 27.06 -61.05
CA VAL A 51 -41.18 27.63 -60.72
C VAL A 51 -41.19 29.07 -61.21
N LYS A 52 -41.22 30.01 -60.27
CA LYS A 52 -41.02 31.44 -60.52
C LYS A 52 -39.54 31.68 -60.71
N CYS A 53 -39.18 32.32 -61.82
CA CYS A 53 -37.82 32.79 -62.03
C CYS A 53 -37.49 33.80 -60.93
N TYR A 54 -36.39 33.57 -60.21
CA TYR A 54 -36.00 34.44 -59.10
C TYR A 54 -35.51 35.83 -59.55
N GLU A 55 -35.22 36.02 -60.85
CA GLU A 55 -34.81 37.34 -61.38
C GLU A 55 -35.99 38.18 -61.87
N CYS A 56 -36.91 37.61 -62.66
CA CYS A 56 -38.03 38.37 -63.21
C CYS A 56 -39.39 38.10 -62.52
N GLY A 57 -39.48 37.08 -61.66
CA GLY A 57 -40.72 36.69 -60.98
C GLY A 57 -41.74 35.95 -61.87
N GLU A 58 -41.52 35.88 -63.18
CA GLU A 58 -42.40 35.18 -64.12
C GLU A 58 -42.28 33.66 -63.94
N ILE A 59 -43.40 32.97 -64.10
CA ILE A 59 -43.50 31.53 -63.89
C ILE A 59 -43.12 30.79 -65.18
N GLY A 60 -42.38 29.69 -65.08
CA GLY A 60 -42.21 28.74 -66.19
C GLY A 60 -40.79 28.60 -66.73
N HIS A 61 -39.83 29.32 -66.17
CA HIS A 61 -38.41 29.14 -66.49
C HIS A 61 -37.53 29.31 -65.24
N TYR A 62 -36.36 28.68 -65.28
CA TYR A 62 -35.33 28.87 -64.28
C TYR A 62 -34.47 30.10 -64.62
N LYS A 63 -33.77 30.65 -63.62
CA LYS A 63 -32.87 31.81 -63.73
C LYS A 63 -31.95 31.76 -64.97
N SER A 64 -31.40 30.60 -65.28
CA SER A 64 -30.48 30.39 -66.41
C SER A 64 -31.13 30.53 -67.79
N ARG A 65 -32.46 30.54 -67.89
CA ARG A 65 -33.22 30.67 -69.13
C ARG A 65 -34.15 31.87 -69.10
N CYS A 66 -33.87 32.86 -68.25
CA CYS A 66 -34.66 34.08 -68.20
C CYS A 66 -34.50 34.86 -69.52
N PRO A 67 -35.58 35.12 -70.28
CA PRO A 67 -35.51 35.89 -71.52
C PRO A 67 -35.29 37.39 -71.28
N LYS A 68 -35.52 37.85 -70.04
CA LYS A 68 -35.13 39.17 -69.54
C LYS A 68 -34.03 38.98 -68.49
N PRO A 69 -32.82 38.54 -68.85
CA PRO A 69 -31.74 38.65 -67.90
C PRO A 69 -31.63 40.15 -67.62
N GLN A 70 -32.04 40.59 -66.42
CA GLN A 70 -31.66 41.91 -65.98
C GLN A 70 -30.14 41.84 -65.95
N ALA A 71 -29.51 42.36 -67.00
CA ALA A 71 -28.13 42.77 -66.93
C ALA A 71 -28.12 43.72 -65.74
N HIS A 72 -27.74 43.20 -64.57
CA HIS A 72 -27.37 43.99 -63.41
C HIS A 72 -26.07 44.73 -63.77
N GLN A 73 -26.18 45.58 -64.79
CA GLN A 73 -25.30 46.67 -65.12
C GLN A 73 -25.58 47.69 -64.03
N GLY A 74 -24.80 47.64 -62.94
CA GLY A 74 -24.92 48.61 -61.85
C GLY A 74 -25.32 48.07 -60.49
N SER A 75 -24.95 46.83 -60.16
CA SER A 75 -24.52 46.56 -58.79
C SER A 75 -23.05 46.18 -58.91
N SER A 76 -22.11 47.12 -59.12
CA SER A 76 -21.68 48.05 -58.07
C SER A 76 -21.85 47.50 -56.65
N GLY A 77 -21.64 46.19 -56.49
CA GLY A 77 -21.01 45.66 -55.31
C GLY A 77 -19.65 46.32 -55.27
N GLY A 78 -19.63 47.56 -54.77
CA GLY A 78 -18.45 48.18 -54.27
C GLY A 78 -17.95 47.23 -53.20
N THR A 79 -17.09 46.29 -53.61
CA THR A 79 -15.96 45.93 -52.81
C THR A 79 -15.29 47.28 -52.55
N VAL A 80 -15.75 47.95 -51.48
CA VAL A 80 -14.98 48.99 -50.84
C VAL A 80 -13.68 48.26 -50.60
N SER A 81 -12.69 48.53 -51.44
CA SER A 81 -11.35 47.98 -51.29
C SER A 81 -10.88 48.57 -49.99
N LEU A 82 -11.20 47.90 -48.89
CA LEU A 82 -10.71 48.24 -47.57
C LEU A 82 -9.21 48.27 -47.75
N SER A 83 -8.58 49.36 -47.32
CA SER A 83 -7.13 49.49 -47.39
C SER A 83 -6.50 48.18 -46.91
N ARG A 84 -5.52 47.66 -47.64
CA ARG A 84 -4.90 46.36 -47.37
C ARG A 84 -4.49 46.16 -45.90
N ASP A 85 -4.22 47.27 -45.20
CA ASP A 85 -3.94 47.32 -43.77
C ASP A 85 -5.13 46.91 -42.88
N LEU A 86 -6.36 47.28 -43.24
CA LEU A 86 -7.58 46.86 -42.54
C LEU A 86 -7.84 45.35 -42.70
N GLU A 87 -7.64 44.81 -43.90
CA GLU A 87 -7.79 43.37 -44.16
C GLU A 87 -6.74 42.56 -43.37
N ASN A 88 -5.51 43.06 -43.30
CA ASN A 88 -4.44 42.47 -42.49
C ASN A 88 -4.76 42.54 -40.99
N SER A 89 -5.30 43.66 -40.51
CA SER A 89 -5.71 43.86 -39.11
C SER A 89 -6.85 42.91 -38.73
N LEU A 90 -7.88 42.81 -39.56
CA LEU A 90 -9.01 41.88 -39.34
C LEU A 90 -8.55 40.42 -39.36
N SER A 91 -7.63 40.07 -40.26
CA SER A 91 -7.03 38.73 -40.32
C SER A 91 -6.19 38.42 -39.07
N ALA A 92 -5.43 39.40 -38.57
CA ALA A 92 -4.66 39.27 -37.34
C ALA A 92 -5.56 39.07 -36.12
N MET A 93 -6.63 39.87 -35.99
CA MET A 93 -7.63 39.68 -34.94
C MET A 93 -8.32 38.33 -35.04
N GLY A 94 -8.65 37.86 -36.24
CA GLY A 94 -9.21 36.53 -36.46
C GLY A 94 -8.28 35.39 -36.01
N ARG A 95 -6.96 35.54 -36.19
CA ARG A 95 -5.97 34.58 -35.68
C ARG A 95 -5.88 34.62 -34.16
N MET A 96 -5.85 35.81 -33.56
CA MET A 96 -5.82 35.93 -32.09
C MET A 96 -7.09 35.38 -31.44
N ALA A 97 -8.27 35.64 -32.01
CA ALA A 97 -9.54 35.10 -31.51
C ALA A 97 -9.55 33.56 -31.55
N LYS A 98 -9.04 32.95 -32.63
CA LYS A 98 -8.89 31.47 -32.71
C LYS A 98 -7.93 30.95 -31.66
N GLN A 99 -6.82 31.63 -31.42
CA GLN A 99 -5.82 31.23 -30.42
C GLN A 99 -6.39 31.29 -29.00
N LEU A 100 -7.20 32.31 -28.66
CA LEU A 100 -7.87 32.41 -27.37
C LEU A 100 -8.89 31.29 -27.15
N LEU A 101 -9.68 30.94 -28.17
CA LEU A 101 -10.62 29.82 -28.09
C LEU A 101 -9.91 28.48 -27.92
N GLU A 102 -8.78 28.28 -28.59
CA GLU A 102 -7.98 27.06 -28.46
C GLU A 102 -7.36 26.95 -27.05
N GLN A 103 -6.84 28.06 -26.51
CA GLN A 103 -6.34 28.11 -25.13
C GLN A 103 -7.45 27.81 -24.11
N GLN A 104 -8.66 28.32 -24.34
CA GLN A 104 -9.79 28.04 -23.45
C GLN A 104 -10.18 26.56 -23.47
N LYS A 105 -10.23 25.94 -24.65
CA LYS A 105 -10.48 24.50 -24.79
C LYS A 105 -9.43 23.65 -24.10
N GLN A 106 -8.14 23.97 -24.31
CA GLN A 106 -7.04 23.26 -23.66
C GLN A 106 -7.10 23.38 -22.12
N ALA A 107 -7.46 24.56 -21.61
CA ALA A 107 -7.63 24.75 -20.17
C ALA A 107 -8.81 23.95 -19.60
N ASP A 108 -9.91 23.84 -20.33
CA ASP A 108 -11.08 23.09 -19.87
C ASP A 108 -10.89 21.57 -20.00
N ASP A 109 -10.19 21.09 -21.04
CA ASP A 109 -9.83 19.67 -21.16
C ASP A 109 -8.80 19.27 -20.09
N ALA A 110 -7.82 20.13 -19.79
CA ALA A 110 -6.89 19.90 -18.67
C ALA A 110 -7.61 19.84 -17.32
N LYS A 111 -8.66 20.65 -17.10
CA LYS A 111 -9.49 20.57 -15.89
C LYS A 111 -10.27 19.25 -15.82
N ARG A 112 -10.86 18.80 -16.94
CA ARG A 112 -11.58 17.52 -17.00
C ARG A 112 -10.66 16.34 -16.75
N GLU A 113 -9.46 16.34 -17.33
CA GLU A 113 -8.47 15.28 -17.07
C GLU A 113 -8.02 15.27 -15.60
N ALA A 114 -7.83 16.44 -14.99
CA ALA A 114 -7.49 16.54 -13.57
C ALA A 114 -8.63 16.05 -12.66
N GLU A 115 -9.88 16.32 -13.02
CA GLU A 115 -11.07 15.83 -12.29
C GLU A 115 -11.19 14.31 -12.40
N VAL A 116 -11.02 13.74 -13.60
CA VAL A 116 -11.04 12.28 -13.81
C VAL A 116 -9.92 11.60 -13.03
N ARG A 117 -8.70 12.16 -13.00
CA ARG A 117 -7.60 11.60 -12.20
C ARG A 117 -7.89 11.63 -10.71
N LYS A 118 -8.45 12.74 -10.19
CA LYS A 118 -8.87 12.82 -8.78
C LYS A 118 -9.96 11.80 -8.45
N ALA A 119 -10.95 11.65 -9.32
CA ALA A 119 -12.01 10.66 -9.14
C ALA A 119 -11.46 9.22 -9.13
N GLN A 120 -10.48 8.92 -9.98
CA GLN A 120 -9.79 7.61 -9.99
C GLN A 120 -8.99 7.38 -8.70
N GLU A 121 -8.23 8.36 -8.23
CA GLU A 121 -7.49 8.25 -6.98
C GLU A 121 -8.41 8.10 -5.75
N GLU A 122 -9.57 8.78 -5.75
CA GLU A 122 -10.57 8.64 -4.69
C GLU A 122 -11.26 7.28 -4.72
N ALA A 123 -11.56 6.74 -5.90
CA ALA A 123 -12.11 5.39 -6.06
C ALA A 123 -11.11 4.31 -5.60
N GLU A 124 -9.83 4.45 -5.92
CA GLU A 124 -8.77 3.54 -5.47
C GLU A 124 -8.59 3.60 -3.93
N LYS A 125 -8.62 4.81 -3.36
CA LYS A 125 -8.60 4.98 -1.89
C LYS A 125 -9.83 4.36 -1.23
N ALA A 126 -11.01 4.52 -1.82
CA ALA A 126 -12.23 3.89 -1.30
C ALA A 126 -12.17 2.35 -1.36
N ALA A 127 -11.67 1.78 -2.46
CA ALA A 127 -11.50 0.33 -2.61
C ALA A 127 -10.53 -0.24 -1.58
N THR A 128 -9.38 0.40 -1.38
CA THR A 128 -8.39 -0.04 -0.37
C THR A 128 -8.91 0.09 1.06
N GLU A 129 -9.72 1.12 1.36
CA GLU A 129 -10.39 1.25 2.67
C GLU A 129 -11.43 0.15 2.89
N GLU A 130 -12.23 -0.18 1.87
CA GLU A 130 -13.22 -1.26 1.95
C GLU A 130 -12.55 -2.62 2.19
N GLU A 131 -11.48 -2.94 1.46
CA GLU A 131 -10.69 -4.15 1.67
C GLU A 131 -10.13 -4.24 3.10
N ALA A 132 -9.64 -3.12 3.64
CA ALA A 132 -9.17 -3.05 5.03
C ALA A 132 -10.30 -3.31 6.04
N ARG A 133 -11.50 -2.77 5.80
CA ARG A 133 -12.68 -3.03 6.65
C ARG A 133 -13.08 -4.50 6.62
N VAL A 134 -13.13 -5.11 5.44
CA VAL A 134 -13.45 -6.55 5.29
C VAL A 134 -12.39 -7.43 5.96
N ALA A 135 -11.11 -7.08 5.85
CA ALA A 135 -10.03 -7.81 6.52
C ALA A 135 -10.15 -7.74 8.06
N MET A 136 -10.52 -6.59 8.61
CA MET A 136 -10.75 -6.42 10.05
C MET A 136 -11.98 -7.21 10.53
N ALA A 137 -13.08 -7.18 9.77
CA ALA A 137 -14.28 -7.97 10.08
C ALA A 137 -13.98 -9.49 10.10
N LYS A 138 -13.21 -9.99 9.12
CA LYS A 138 -12.77 -11.40 9.08
C LYS A 138 -11.92 -11.76 10.29
N LYS A 139 -11.05 -10.86 10.77
CA LYS A 139 -10.24 -11.08 11.99
C LYS A 139 -11.10 -11.16 13.25
N LEU A 140 -12.09 -10.28 13.39
CA LEU A 140 -13.03 -10.32 14.53
C LEU A 140 -13.82 -11.61 14.53
N GLN A 141 -14.36 -12.03 13.38
CA GLN A 141 -15.08 -13.29 13.26
C GLN A 141 -14.22 -14.52 13.61
N LYS A 142 -12.93 -14.53 13.23
CA LYS A 142 -11.99 -15.59 13.62
C LYS A 142 -11.75 -15.61 15.14
N LYS A 143 -11.54 -14.45 15.75
CA LYS A 143 -11.37 -14.32 17.22
C LYS A 143 -12.62 -14.78 17.98
N ASP A 144 -13.82 -14.46 17.50
CA ASP A 144 -15.06 -14.91 18.14
C ASP A 144 -15.28 -16.41 18.01
N LYS A 145 -14.94 -17.00 16.85
CA LYS A 145 -14.93 -18.47 16.68
C LYS A 145 -13.93 -19.14 17.63
N GLU A 146 -12.76 -18.56 17.82
CA GLU A 146 -11.76 -19.06 18.75
C GLU A 146 -12.21 -18.95 20.21
N LYS A 147 -12.81 -17.82 20.62
CA LYS A 147 -13.43 -17.67 21.94
C LYS A 147 -14.53 -18.70 22.20
N ARG A 148 -15.36 -19.01 21.20
CA ARG A 148 -16.38 -20.07 21.31
C ARG A 148 -15.74 -21.43 21.54
N ARG A 149 -14.70 -21.78 20.78
CA ARG A 149 -13.94 -23.03 20.99
C ARG A 149 -13.30 -23.09 22.37
N GLN A 150 -12.69 -21.99 22.83
CA GLN A 150 -12.09 -21.92 24.17
C GLN A 150 -13.14 -22.07 25.26
N TRP A 151 -14.33 -21.50 25.08
CA TRP A 151 -15.44 -21.66 26.00
C TRP A 151 -15.97 -23.10 26.05
N GLU A 152 -16.08 -23.77 24.90
CA GLU A 152 -16.43 -25.20 24.82
C GLU A 152 -15.41 -26.07 25.55
N ILE A 153 -14.12 -25.81 25.37
CA ILE A 153 -13.04 -26.52 26.08
C ILE A 153 -13.13 -26.29 27.60
N ARG A 154 -13.29 -25.02 28.03
CA ARG A 154 -13.47 -24.69 29.46
C ARG A 154 -14.67 -25.39 30.07
N LYS A 155 -15.77 -25.46 29.32
CA LYS A 155 -16.99 -26.17 29.75
C LYS A 155 -16.72 -27.66 29.97
N LEU A 156 -15.97 -28.32 29.08
CA LEU A 156 -15.60 -29.73 29.24
C LEU A 156 -14.68 -29.94 30.45
N LEU A 157 -13.72 -29.04 30.68
CA LEU A 157 -12.85 -29.11 31.85
C LEU A 157 -13.64 -28.95 33.15
N ALA A 158 -14.58 -28.00 33.21
CA ALA A 158 -15.46 -27.81 34.36
C ALA A 158 -16.36 -29.03 34.63
N GLN A 159 -16.79 -29.74 33.58
CA GLN A 159 -17.52 -31.00 33.74
C GLN A 159 -16.62 -32.10 34.33
N GLN A 160 -15.38 -32.22 33.87
CA GLN A 160 -14.43 -33.18 34.43
C GLN A 160 -14.13 -32.89 35.90
N THR A 161 -13.88 -31.63 36.27
CA THR A 161 -13.61 -31.26 37.67
C THR A 161 -14.80 -31.58 38.58
N ALA A 162 -16.03 -31.25 38.17
CA ALA A 162 -17.23 -31.60 38.91
C ALA A 162 -17.42 -33.13 39.07
N GLU A 163 -17.12 -33.91 38.02
CA GLU A 163 -17.15 -35.38 38.11
C GLU A 163 -16.07 -35.93 39.07
N PHE A 164 -14.88 -35.33 39.10
CA PHE A 164 -13.80 -35.71 40.02
C PHE A 164 -14.16 -35.36 41.47
N GLU A 165 -14.70 -34.18 41.73
CA GLU A 165 -15.17 -33.77 43.06
C GLU A 165 -16.28 -34.70 43.56
N ALA A 166 -17.28 -35.02 42.73
CA ALA A 166 -18.33 -35.97 43.08
C ALA A 166 -17.79 -37.38 43.39
N LYS A 167 -16.71 -37.82 42.72
CA LYS A 167 -16.03 -39.09 43.04
C LYS A 167 -15.27 -39.01 44.36
N LEU A 168 -14.57 -37.90 44.63
CA LEU A 168 -13.89 -37.67 45.91
C LEU A 168 -14.87 -37.63 47.07
N GLU A 169 -16.00 -36.97 46.92
CA GLU A 169 -17.05 -36.92 47.94
C GLU A 169 -17.61 -38.31 48.24
N LYS A 170 -17.84 -39.14 47.21
CA LYS A 170 -18.23 -40.55 47.39
C LYS A 170 -17.17 -41.35 48.16
N MET A 171 -15.90 -41.20 47.81
CA MET A 171 -14.79 -41.88 48.50
C MET A 171 -14.68 -41.44 49.97
N MET A 172 -14.79 -40.14 50.26
CA MET A 172 -14.79 -39.61 51.63
C MET A 172 -16.04 -40.01 52.41
N GLY A 173 -17.19 -40.11 51.77
CA GLY A 173 -18.43 -40.61 52.38
C GLY A 173 -18.31 -42.08 52.82
N LEU A 174 -17.60 -42.90 52.05
CA LEU A 174 -17.32 -44.30 52.41
C LEU A 174 -16.36 -44.41 53.59
N THR A 175 -15.29 -43.62 53.64
CA THR A 175 -14.32 -43.66 54.75
C THR A 175 -14.94 -43.20 56.07
N LYS A 176 -15.83 -42.19 56.06
CA LYS A 176 -16.61 -41.80 57.25
C LYS A 176 -17.47 -42.94 57.80
N LYS A 177 -18.07 -43.76 56.93
CA LYS A 177 -18.89 -44.92 57.35
C LYS A 177 -18.05 -46.06 57.95
N MET A 178 -16.82 -46.28 57.47
CA MET A 178 -15.93 -47.32 58.03
C MET A 178 -15.38 -46.97 59.42
N LYS A 179 -15.27 -45.68 59.77
CA LYS A 179 -14.68 -45.23 61.05
C LYS A 179 -15.59 -45.39 62.28
N VAL A 180 -16.88 -45.71 62.09
CA VAL A 180 -17.86 -45.91 63.18
C VAL A 180 -17.87 -47.36 63.68
N VAL A 181 -17.19 -48.29 62.99
CA VAL A 181 -17.11 -49.69 63.41
C VAL A 181 -15.86 -49.90 64.28
N SER A 182 -16.05 -49.63 65.57
CA SER A 182 -15.46 -50.31 66.74
C SER A 182 -13.94 -50.46 66.87
N ILE A 183 -13.34 -49.72 67.81
CA ILE A 183 -12.41 -50.29 68.80
C ILE A 183 -12.79 -49.73 70.18
N GLY A 184 -13.08 -50.62 71.10
CA GLY A 184 -13.61 -50.32 72.43
C GLY A 184 -12.66 -49.50 73.31
N LYS A 185 -13.28 -48.62 74.09
CA LYS A 185 -12.96 -48.26 75.49
C LYS A 185 -11.62 -48.81 76.01
N LYS A 186 -10.61 -47.94 76.09
CA LYS A 186 -9.70 -47.94 77.24
C LYS A 186 -9.42 -46.50 77.66
N LYS A 187 -9.61 -46.29 78.95
CA LYS A 187 -9.63 -45.05 79.72
C LYS A 187 -8.21 -44.80 80.22
N GLU A 188 -7.63 -43.63 79.95
CA GLU A 188 -6.71 -42.96 80.88
C GLU A 188 -6.34 -41.54 80.41
N GLU A 189 -5.82 -40.80 81.38
CA GLU A 189 -6.00 -39.39 81.68
C GLU A 189 -4.86 -38.47 81.19
N VAL A 190 -5.22 -37.18 81.09
CA VAL A 190 -4.44 -35.97 81.42
C VAL A 190 -3.14 -35.69 80.65
N GLY A 191 -3.18 -34.59 79.89
CA GLY A 191 -2.00 -33.87 79.42
C GLY A 191 -2.38 -32.67 78.56
N ALA A 192 -2.00 -31.47 78.98
CA ALA A 192 -2.60 -30.19 78.61
C ALA A 192 -1.94 -29.48 77.39
N THR A 193 -2.74 -28.55 76.79
CA THR A 193 -2.36 -27.33 76.00
C THR A 193 -1.78 -27.47 74.57
N PRO A 194 -1.89 -26.45 73.68
CA PRO A 194 -2.83 -25.32 73.55
C PRO A 194 -3.57 -25.28 72.16
N PRO A 195 -4.48 -24.31 71.91
CA PRO A 195 -5.31 -24.26 70.72
C PRO A 195 -4.63 -23.50 69.55
N LEU A 196 -4.73 -24.05 68.33
CA LEU A 196 -4.38 -23.34 67.10
C LEU A 196 -5.56 -23.37 66.13
N SER A 197 -6.32 -22.28 66.23
CA SER A 197 -6.97 -21.50 65.16
C SER A 197 -7.41 -22.23 63.90
N SER A 198 -8.73 -22.42 63.81
CA SER A 198 -9.59 -21.71 62.84
C SER A 198 -8.88 -21.11 61.63
N ALA A 199 -9.06 -21.73 60.48
CA ALA A 199 -9.03 -21.05 59.19
C ALA A 199 -10.16 -21.64 58.35
N GLU A 200 -11.27 -20.91 58.34
CA GLU A 200 -12.35 -21.09 57.39
C GLU A 200 -11.78 -20.81 56.00
N SER A 201 -11.86 -21.81 55.12
CA SER A 201 -11.54 -21.64 53.70
C SER A 201 -12.82 -21.16 53.03
N GLU A 202 -12.98 -19.86 53.00
CA GLU A 202 -14.00 -19.16 52.21
C GLU A 202 -13.88 -19.51 50.72
N GLU A 203 -15.01 -19.31 50.07
CA GLU A 203 -15.37 -19.63 48.70
C GLU A 203 -14.37 -19.06 47.67
N GLU A 204 -13.88 -19.91 46.75
CA GLU A 204 -13.26 -19.46 45.50
C GLU A 204 -14.36 -18.96 44.56
N GLU A 205 -14.81 -17.72 44.80
CA GLU A 205 -15.42 -16.89 43.78
C GLU A 205 -14.29 -16.39 42.87
N GLU A 206 -14.15 -17.00 41.70
CA GLU A 206 -13.18 -16.65 40.65
C GLU A 206 -13.60 -15.32 39.98
N GLU A 207 -13.60 -14.24 40.76
CA GLU A 207 -13.78 -12.87 40.30
C GLU A 207 -12.51 -12.43 39.55
N LEU A 208 -12.59 -12.53 38.22
CA LEU A 208 -11.94 -11.65 37.25
C LEU A 208 -10.84 -10.74 37.84
N ALA A 209 -9.65 -11.32 38.01
CA ALA A 209 -8.41 -10.58 38.20
C ALA A 209 -8.22 -9.63 37.02
N THR A 210 -8.67 -8.39 37.20
CA THR A 210 -8.33 -7.27 36.34
C THR A 210 -6.81 -7.09 36.41
N PRO A 211 -6.13 -6.93 35.27
CA PRO A 211 -4.69 -6.93 35.23
C PRO A 211 -4.16 -5.66 35.90
N LEU A 212 -3.19 -5.88 36.78
CA LEU A 212 -2.24 -4.93 37.35
C LEU A 212 -2.35 -3.52 36.77
N LYS A 213 -2.78 -2.57 37.61
CA LYS A 213 -2.52 -1.15 37.40
C LYS A 213 -1.02 -0.93 37.39
N ASP A 214 -0.44 -0.99 36.20
CA ASP A 214 0.92 -0.60 35.92
C ASP A 214 1.00 0.91 36.17
N LYS A 215 1.46 1.28 37.37
CA LYS A 215 1.79 2.66 37.73
C LYS A 215 3.06 3.05 36.98
N GLN A 216 2.96 3.19 35.67
CA GLN A 216 3.99 3.86 34.89
C GLN A 216 3.83 5.36 35.15
N LYS A 217 4.53 5.78 36.21
CA LYS A 217 4.78 7.17 36.60
C LYS A 217 5.35 7.89 35.38
N TRP A 218 4.50 8.56 34.61
CA TRP A 218 4.89 9.45 33.53
C TRP A 218 5.70 10.57 34.18
N ARG A 219 7.03 10.49 34.05
CA ARG A 219 7.89 11.63 34.37
C ARG A 219 7.65 12.64 33.26
N ASP A 220 6.90 13.68 33.58
CA ASP A 220 7.00 14.96 32.89
C ASP A 220 8.40 15.51 33.09
N SER A 221 9.30 15.16 32.18
CA SER A 221 10.58 15.85 32.04
C SER A 221 10.38 17.14 31.22
N THR A 222 9.59 18.05 31.79
CA THR A 222 9.77 19.50 31.54
C THR A 222 10.71 19.99 32.63
N GLY A 223 11.98 19.58 32.52
CA GLY A 223 13.05 20.11 33.35
C GLY A 223 13.45 21.48 32.83
N ALA A 224 12.85 22.52 33.40
CA ALA A 224 13.40 23.86 33.39
C ALA A 224 14.80 23.81 34.04
N VAL A 225 15.84 23.85 33.21
CA VAL A 225 17.21 24.12 33.65
C VAL A 225 17.36 25.63 33.67
N GLU A 226 16.95 26.22 34.79
CA GLU A 226 17.51 27.50 35.23
C GLU A 226 18.79 27.22 36.01
N ASN A 227 19.74 28.17 35.86
CA ASN A 227 20.94 28.37 36.66
C ASN A 227 22.20 27.59 36.25
N SER A 228 22.94 28.19 35.31
CA SER A 228 24.40 28.23 35.38
C SER A 228 24.89 29.66 35.09
N PRO A 229 25.87 30.18 35.87
CA PRO A 229 26.23 31.60 35.91
C PRO A 229 27.00 32.07 34.66
N PRO A 230 26.96 33.38 34.33
CA PRO A 230 27.53 33.93 33.11
C PRO A 230 29.07 33.96 33.19
N VAL A 231 29.73 33.07 32.46
CA VAL A 231 31.18 33.19 32.21
C VAL A 231 31.41 34.25 31.13
N LYS A 232 31.99 35.37 31.56
CA LYS A 232 32.52 36.44 30.71
C LYS A 232 33.67 35.91 29.86
N THR A 233 33.42 35.66 28.58
CA THR A 233 34.50 35.47 27.60
C THR A 233 34.94 36.82 26.99
N PRO A 234 36.24 37.01 26.74
CA PRO A 234 36.82 38.32 26.45
C PRO A 234 36.46 38.87 25.06
N LYS A 235 36.36 40.20 25.06
CA LYS A 235 36.08 41.14 23.97
C LYS A 235 37.07 40.96 22.82
N LYS A 236 36.65 40.33 21.71
CA LYS A 236 37.40 40.37 20.45
C LYS A 236 37.19 41.74 19.79
N HIS A 237 38.20 42.58 19.93
CA HIS A 237 38.41 43.77 19.12
C HIS A 237 38.66 43.38 17.66
N GLY A 238 38.07 44.17 16.75
CA GLY A 238 38.61 44.39 15.41
C GLY A 238 37.95 43.60 14.28
N LYS A 239 37.00 44.24 13.57
CA LYS A 239 37.10 44.35 12.12
C LYS A 239 36.33 45.58 11.63
N MET A 240 36.98 46.27 10.70
CA MET A 240 36.75 47.63 10.25
C MET A 240 35.35 47.87 9.67
N GLU A 241 34.89 49.11 9.88
CA GLU A 241 33.98 49.80 8.97
C GLU A 241 34.57 49.77 7.56
N ASP A 242 33.84 49.18 6.62
CA ASP A 242 34.09 49.40 5.20
C ASP A 242 32.73 49.55 4.50
N VAL A 243 32.51 50.79 4.06
CA VAL A 243 31.76 51.27 2.91
C VAL A 243 30.56 50.44 2.42
N GLY A 244 29.40 51.13 2.41
CA GLY A 244 28.10 50.63 1.98
C GLY A 244 28.12 49.91 0.62
N THR A 245 27.80 48.62 0.67
CA THR A 245 27.44 47.80 -0.49
C THR A 245 25.92 47.65 -0.51
N PRO A 246 25.23 47.85 -1.65
CA PRO A 246 23.78 47.95 -1.72
C PRO A 246 23.10 46.65 -1.30
N VAL A 247 22.01 46.81 -0.53
CA VAL A 247 21.02 45.82 -0.09
C VAL A 247 21.00 44.57 -0.98
N SER A 248 21.77 43.55 -0.58
CA SER A 248 21.64 42.22 -1.17
C SER A 248 20.27 41.67 -0.76
N GLN A 249 19.38 41.51 -1.73
CA GLN A 249 18.14 40.77 -1.53
C GLN A 249 18.50 39.41 -0.92
N LYS A 250 17.94 39.11 0.25
CA LYS A 250 17.99 37.78 0.87
C LYS A 250 17.51 36.77 -0.17
N LYS A 251 18.45 36.16 -0.91
CA LYS A 251 18.20 34.96 -1.69
C LYS A 251 17.66 33.95 -0.68
N LYS A 252 16.34 33.70 -0.72
CA LYS A 252 15.71 32.58 -0.02
C LYS A 252 16.55 31.37 -0.42
N GLY A 253 17.41 30.91 0.50
CA GLY A 253 18.26 29.76 0.25
C GLY A 253 17.35 28.66 -0.24
N ARG A 254 17.62 28.14 -1.45
CA ARG A 254 16.88 27.01 -2.02
C ARG A 254 16.80 25.96 -0.92
N GLY A 255 15.64 25.84 -0.30
CA GLY A 255 15.47 25.06 0.92
C GLY A 255 15.96 23.67 0.60
N ARG A 256 16.94 23.18 1.37
CA ARG A 256 17.30 21.77 1.30
C ARG A 256 15.98 21.02 1.57
N PRO A 257 15.49 20.21 0.62
CA PRO A 257 14.23 19.50 0.81
C PRO A 257 14.30 18.74 2.12
N ALA A 258 13.19 18.72 2.85
CA ALA A 258 13.17 18.05 4.14
C ALA A 258 13.57 16.59 3.92
N LYS A 259 14.34 16.01 4.84
CA LYS A 259 14.83 14.63 4.71
C LYS A 259 13.69 13.64 4.45
N ALA A 260 12.50 13.93 5.00
CA ALA A 260 11.24 13.25 4.70
C ALA A 260 10.86 13.28 3.22
N GLU A 261 10.79 14.46 2.63
CA GLU A 261 10.37 14.66 1.24
C GLU A 261 11.33 13.96 0.29
N SER A 262 12.64 14.02 0.57
CA SER A 262 13.62 13.32 -0.25
C SER A 262 13.47 11.79 -0.22
N GLN A 263 13.10 11.20 0.92
CA GLN A 263 12.90 9.75 1.02
C GLN A 263 11.60 9.32 0.34
N VAL A 264 10.54 10.11 0.48
CA VAL A 264 9.26 9.84 -0.20
C VAL A 264 9.43 9.93 -1.71
N ALA A 265 10.12 10.97 -2.21
CA ALA A 265 10.38 11.13 -3.63
C ALA A 265 11.12 9.92 -4.23
N ARG A 266 12.08 9.34 -3.50
CA ARG A 266 12.80 8.13 -3.92
C ARG A 266 11.93 6.89 -4.04
N LEU A 267 11.00 6.71 -3.11
CA LEU A 267 10.03 5.61 -3.19
C LEU A 267 9.10 5.78 -4.40
N VAL A 268 8.73 7.02 -4.73
CA VAL A 268 7.90 7.33 -5.90
C VAL A 268 8.67 7.12 -7.21
N THR A 269 9.97 7.42 -7.25
CA THR A 269 10.81 7.15 -8.43
C THR A 269 11.16 5.67 -8.60
N GLY A 270 10.79 4.82 -7.64
CA GLY A 270 11.10 3.38 -7.68
C GLY A 270 12.57 3.07 -7.40
N GLU A 271 13.31 3.98 -6.76
CA GLU A 271 14.66 3.69 -6.27
C GLU A 271 14.60 2.57 -5.23
N ASP A 272 15.62 1.70 -5.24
CA ASP A 272 15.68 0.55 -4.33
C ASP A 272 15.67 1.06 -2.86
N PRO A 273 14.69 0.65 -2.04
CA PRO A 273 14.63 1.03 -0.63
C PRO A 273 15.89 0.67 0.19
N TRP A 274 16.74 -0.23 -0.32
CA TRP A 274 18.01 -0.61 0.30
C TRP A 274 19.18 0.32 -0.05
N GLU A 275 18.97 1.32 -0.92
CA GLU A 275 20.02 2.23 -1.34
C GLU A 275 20.50 3.12 -0.18
N GLY A 276 21.79 3.02 0.14
CA GLY A 276 22.41 3.69 1.28
C GLY A 276 22.49 2.85 2.56
N VAL A 277 21.88 1.65 2.60
CA VAL A 277 22.13 0.70 3.69
C VAL A 277 23.57 0.17 3.57
N PRO A 278 24.36 0.17 4.66
CA PRO A 278 25.76 -0.23 4.59
C PRO A 278 25.96 -1.63 4.01
N THR A 279 27.03 -1.81 3.26
CA THR A 279 27.49 -3.10 2.74
C THR A 279 28.50 -3.73 3.68
N ARG A 280 28.61 -5.07 3.65
CA ARG A 280 29.46 -5.84 4.57
C ARG A 280 30.94 -5.47 4.51
N GLU A 281 31.44 -5.06 3.34
CA GLU A 281 32.88 -4.83 3.08
C GLU A 281 33.54 -3.86 4.05
N LYS A 282 32.77 -2.97 4.68
CA LYS A 282 33.28 -1.93 5.58
C LYS A 282 33.37 -2.36 7.05
N TYR A 283 32.96 -3.58 7.40
CA TYR A 283 32.84 -4.02 8.80
C TYR A 283 33.54 -5.35 9.05
N ALA A 284 34.46 -5.36 10.02
CA ALA A 284 35.23 -6.55 10.39
C ALA A 284 34.39 -7.63 11.09
N THR A 285 33.42 -7.22 11.91
CA THR A 285 32.59 -8.14 12.71
C THR A 285 31.10 -8.02 12.37
N GLU A 286 30.38 -9.13 12.43
CA GLU A 286 28.93 -9.18 12.19
C GLU A 286 28.16 -8.27 13.16
N ALA A 287 28.60 -8.21 14.42
CA ALA A 287 27.99 -7.35 15.43
C ALA A 287 28.12 -5.85 15.08
N ALA A 288 29.27 -5.42 14.55
CA ALA A 288 29.46 -4.04 14.09
C ALA A 288 28.58 -3.73 12.87
N PHE A 289 28.49 -4.65 11.92
CA PHE A 289 27.61 -4.53 10.76
C PHE A 289 26.14 -4.42 11.18
N ARG A 290 25.66 -5.32 12.04
CA ARG A 290 24.28 -5.30 12.54
C ARG A 290 23.94 -3.99 13.24
N LYS A 291 24.86 -3.42 14.02
CA LYS A 291 24.67 -2.10 14.67
C LYS A 291 24.57 -0.98 13.63
N ALA A 292 25.42 -0.98 12.61
CA ALA A 292 25.39 0.02 11.54
C ALA A 292 24.13 -0.06 10.68
N VAL A 293 23.71 -1.29 10.33
CA VAL A 293 22.46 -1.53 9.60
C VAL A 293 21.26 -1.09 10.43
N ARG A 294 21.17 -1.46 11.72
CA ARG A 294 20.08 -0.97 12.59
C ARG A 294 20.04 0.54 12.69
N LYS A 295 21.19 1.21 12.84
CA LYS A 295 21.27 2.67 12.92
C LYS A 295 20.79 3.37 11.64
N THR A 296 21.14 2.81 10.48
CA THR A 296 20.72 3.36 9.18
C THR A 296 19.25 3.11 8.91
N ILE A 297 18.76 1.88 9.15
CA ILE A 297 17.35 1.54 9.00
C ILE A 297 16.48 2.33 10.00
N GLY A 298 16.95 2.54 11.22
CA GLY A 298 16.24 3.35 12.22
C GLY A 298 16.17 4.85 11.89
N SER A 299 16.88 5.31 10.86
CA SER A 299 16.77 6.69 10.36
C SER A 299 15.76 6.85 9.22
N PHE A 300 15.15 5.75 8.76
CA PHE A 300 14.08 5.79 7.78
C PHE A 300 12.74 6.11 8.42
N TYR A 301 11.85 6.72 7.63
CA TYR A 301 10.48 6.98 8.06
C TYR A 301 9.67 5.68 8.16
N PRO A 302 8.65 5.63 9.04
CA PRO A 302 7.79 4.45 9.19
C PRO A 302 7.19 3.95 7.88
N GLU A 303 6.85 4.85 6.95
CA GLU A 303 6.29 4.45 5.64
C GLU A 303 7.31 3.71 4.77
N THR A 304 8.56 4.17 4.73
CA THR A 304 9.66 3.48 4.05
C THR A 304 9.86 2.09 4.64
N LEU A 305 9.84 1.97 5.98
CA LEU A 305 9.97 0.69 6.66
C LEU A 305 8.83 -0.27 6.31
N LYS A 306 7.58 0.21 6.20
CA LYS A 306 6.45 -0.61 5.75
C LYS A 306 6.67 -1.14 4.34
N VAL A 307 7.15 -0.31 3.41
CA VAL A 307 7.44 -0.74 2.03
C VAL A 307 8.55 -1.80 2.01
N MET A 308 9.63 -1.58 2.76
CA MET A 308 10.72 -2.56 2.90
C MET A 308 10.22 -3.88 3.48
N CYS A 309 9.40 -3.85 4.54
CA CYS A 309 8.80 -5.05 5.13
C CYS A 309 7.90 -5.79 4.13
N ARG A 310 7.04 -5.08 3.38
CA ARG A 310 6.20 -5.68 2.33
C ARG A 310 7.05 -6.33 1.24
N GLY A 311 8.09 -5.66 0.75
CA GLY A 311 9.00 -6.22 -0.27
C GLY A 311 9.77 -7.44 0.22
N ALA A 312 10.01 -7.55 1.52
CA ALA A 312 10.64 -8.70 2.15
C ALA A 312 9.66 -9.81 2.59
N GLY A 313 8.34 -9.62 2.41
CA GLY A 313 7.32 -10.55 2.89
C GLY A 313 7.21 -10.62 4.43
N LEU A 314 7.63 -9.56 5.13
CA LEU A 314 7.60 -9.47 6.59
C LEU A 314 6.37 -8.68 7.08
N PRO A 315 5.65 -9.15 8.11
CA PRO A 315 4.59 -8.38 8.74
C PRO A 315 5.15 -7.16 9.51
N PHE A 316 4.43 -6.04 9.49
CA PHE A 316 4.80 -4.81 10.18
C PHE A 316 4.04 -4.70 11.52
N TYR A 317 4.71 -5.00 12.64
CA TYR A 317 4.13 -4.93 13.99
C TYR A 317 4.46 -3.63 14.75
N GLY A 318 5.44 -2.87 14.27
CA GLY A 318 5.91 -1.63 14.88
C GLY A 318 7.25 -1.22 14.30
N VAL A 319 7.67 0.02 14.57
CA VAL A 319 8.91 0.58 14.01
C VAL A 319 10.14 -0.20 14.51
N ASN A 320 10.22 -0.49 15.80
CA ASN A 320 11.37 -1.21 16.38
C ASN A 320 11.46 -2.66 15.87
N ASP A 321 10.35 -3.38 15.84
CA ASP A 321 10.30 -4.75 15.34
C ASP A 321 10.67 -4.82 13.85
N ALA A 322 10.19 -3.86 13.05
CA ALA A 322 10.55 -3.75 11.65
C ALA A 322 12.05 -3.50 11.46
N ILE A 323 12.65 -2.59 12.24
CA ILE A 323 14.09 -2.32 12.21
C ILE A 323 14.88 -3.58 12.55
N ASP A 324 14.50 -4.31 13.60
CA ASP A 324 15.18 -5.52 14.03
C ASP A 324 15.04 -6.66 13.02
N ALA A 325 13.85 -6.87 12.46
CA ALA A 325 13.59 -7.89 11.45
C ALA A 325 14.35 -7.61 10.14
N LEU A 326 14.29 -6.37 9.63
CA LEU A 326 15.00 -5.97 8.42
C LEU A 326 16.52 -6.01 8.61
N ALA A 327 17.02 -5.59 9.78
CA ALA A 327 18.45 -5.69 10.08
C ALA A 327 18.90 -7.15 10.17
N LYS A 328 18.11 -8.03 10.79
CA LYS A 328 18.39 -9.48 10.82
C LYS A 328 18.43 -10.05 9.41
N LEU A 329 17.45 -9.73 8.55
CA LEU A 329 17.39 -10.19 7.17
C LEU A 329 18.63 -9.75 6.38
N ARG A 330 19.00 -8.47 6.48
CA ARG A 330 20.18 -7.92 5.79
C ARG A 330 21.47 -8.57 6.26
N VAL A 331 21.63 -8.76 7.58
CA VAL A 331 22.79 -9.47 8.15
C VAL A 331 22.82 -10.91 7.63
N THR A 332 21.71 -11.65 7.67
CA THR A 332 21.69 -13.03 7.17
C THR A 332 22.02 -13.16 5.69
N TYR A 333 21.66 -12.18 4.86
CA TYR A 333 21.98 -12.18 3.44
C TYR A 333 23.45 -11.85 3.18
N CYS A 334 24.00 -10.83 3.84
CA CYS A 334 25.37 -10.37 3.60
C CYS A 334 26.44 -11.19 4.35
N TYR A 335 26.12 -11.70 5.54
CA TYR A 335 26.98 -12.54 6.38
C TYR A 335 26.67 -14.03 6.28
N ARG A 336 25.78 -14.45 5.36
CA ARG A 336 25.67 -15.87 5.04
C ARG A 336 27.09 -16.37 4.80
N PRO A 337 27.59 -17.33 5.60
CA PRO A 337 28.90 -17.88 5.35
C PRO A 337 28.85 -18.26 3.89
N LYS A 338 29.71 -17.64 3.09
CA LYS A 338 29.97 -18.09 1.72
C LYS A 338 30.44 -19.50 2.02
N LYS A 339 29.51 -20.48 1.99
CA LYS A 339 29.83 -21.90 1.98
C LYS A 339 30.86 -21.90 0.89
N SER A 340 32.14 -22.04 1.27
CA SER A 340 33.24 -22.02 0.33
C SER A 340 32.72 -22.87 -0.79
N ALA A 341 32.49 -22.28 -1.96
CA ALA A 341 32.00 -23.04 -3.09
C ALA A 341 33.05 -24.12 -3.18
N ARG A 342 32.67 -25.32 -2.73
CA ARG A 342 33.57 -26.44 -2.55
C ARG A 342 34.13 -26.55 -3.94
N SER A 343 35.40 -26.16 -4.07
CA SER A 343 36.06 -26.02 -5.34
C SER A 343 36.15 -27.45 -5.84
N THR A 344 35.09 -27.92 -6.51
CA THR A 344 35.11 -29.12 -7.34
C THR A 344 35.81 -28.70 -8.63
N SER A 345 37.05 -28.27 -8.49
CA SER A 345 38.05 -28.33 -9.55
C SER A 345 38.82 -29.61 -9.28
N THR A 346 38.17 -30.74 -9.55
CA THR A 346 38.83 -32.03 -9.77
C THR A 346 39.59 -31.94 -11.08
N LYS A 347 40.88 -31.63 -10.96
CA LYS A 347 41.94 -31.93 -11.92
C LYS A 347 43.22 -31.90 -11.07
N SER A 348 43.98 -32.97 -10.86
CA SER A 348 44.03 -34.32 -11.41
C SER A 348 45.01 -35.10 -10.50
N THR A 349 45.04 -36.42 -10.63
CA THR A 349 46.13 -37.33 -10.19
C THR A 349 46.43 -37.34 -8.70
N ASP A 350 45.85 -38.31 -7.99
CA ASP A 350 46.68 -39.44 -7.55
C ASP A 350 45.81 -40.68 -7.35
N GLU A 351 46.23 -41.75 -8.01
CA GLU A 351 45.88 -43.11 -7.67
C GLU A 351 46.45 -43.39 -6.28
N GLU A 352 45.65 -43.93 -5.36
CA GLU A 352 46.02 -45.14 -4.65
C GLU A 352 44.87 -45.56 -3.73
N GLN A 353 44.32 -46.72 -4.05
CA GLN A 353 43.97 -47.79 -3.12
C GLN A 353 43.46 -47.37 -1.73
N ILE A 354 42.21 -47.71 -1.44
CA ILE A 354 41.89 -48.66 -0.36
C ILE A 354 40.49 -49.19 -0.62
N GLY A 355 40.45 -50.49 -0.93
CA GLY A 355 39.23 -51.25 -1.03
C GLY A 355 38.52 -51.35 0.32
N GLY A 356 37.22 -51.16 0.28
CA GLY A 356 36.30 -51.49 1.36
C GLY A 356 35.11 -52.22 0.76
N VAL A 357 35.27 -53.53 0.62
CA VAL A 357 34.24 -54.51 0.27
C VAL A 357 33.08 -54.35 1.26
N LEU A 358 31.90 -53.95 0.77
CA LEU A 358 30.63 -54.05 1.48
C LEU A 358 29.83 -55.14 0.80
N ALA A 359 29.66 -56.24 1.52
CA ALA A 359 28.92 -57.42 1.12
C ALA A 359 27.42 -57.12 1.05
N ASP A 360 26.80 -57.54 -0.06
CA ASP A 360 25.36 -57.72 -0.20
C ASP A 360 24.89 -58.94 0.61
N PRO A 361 23.83 -58.85 1.42
CA PRO A 361 23.10 -60.02 1.86
C PRO A 361 22.06 -60.42 0.79
N GLU A 362 22.28 -61.57 0.18
CA GLU A 362 21.32 -62.29 -0.65
C GLU A 362 20.01 -62.55 0.13
N GLY A 363 18.90 -62.18 -0.48
CA GLY A 363 17.55 -62.54 -0.06
C GLY A 363 17.22 -63.99 -0.42
N GLU A 364 16.45 -64.60 0.47
CA GLU A 364 16.06 -66.01 0.59
C GLU A 364 15.34 -66.63 -0.63
N PRO A 365 15.46 -67.94 -0.85
CA PRO A 365 14.58 -68.69 -1.73
C PRO A 365 13.30 -69.17 -1.01
N GLU A 366 12.16 -68.97 -1.67
CA GLU A 366 10.86 -69.54 -1.34
C GLU A 366 10.90 -71.07 -1.29
N LYS A 367 10.27 -71.65 -0.25
CA LYS A 367 9.58 -72.94 -0.31
C LYS A 367 8.56 -73.10 0.81
#